data_AF-A0A6B3ETH5-F1
#
_entry.id   AF-A0A6B3ETH5-F1
#
_cell.length_a   1.000
_cell.length_b   1.000
_cell.length_c   1.000
_cell.angle_alpha   90.00
_cell.angle_beta   90.00
_cell.angle_gamma   90.00
#
_symmetry.space_group_name_H-M   'P 1'
#
loop_
_entity.id
_entity.type
_entity.pdbx_description
1 polymer ?
#
loop_
_entity_poly.entity_id
_entity_poly.type
_entity_poly.pdbx_seq_one_letter_code
_entity_poly.pdbx_strand_id
1 'polypeptide(L)'
;VCDPARPTTAVSGGPGRRRFEFMRMPEESLAELSTPETSWRLLEPWGLTPETCVLERSAVYTFAARWADRWRSGRLLIAGDAAHQMPPFAGQG
;
A
#
# COMPACT_ATOMS: atom_id res chain seq x y z
N VAL A 1 -0.58 11.37 -8.64
CA VAL A 1 -0.51 12.85 -8.56
C VAL A 1 0.90 13.22 -8.14
N CYS A 2 1.51 14.23 -8.74
CA CYS A 2 2.86 14.66 -8.39
C CYS A 2 2.82 15.71 -7.28
N ASP A 3 2.35 15.31 -6.10
CA ASP A 3 2.41 16.13 -4.89
C ASP A 3 3.72 15.81 -4.15
N PRO A 4 4.69 16.75 -4.09
CA PRO A 4 5.95 16.53 -3.39
C PRO A 4 5.77 16.49 -1.86
N ALA A 5 4.70 17.05 -1.31
CA ALA A 5 4.46 17.06 0.13
C ALA A 5 4.06 15.67 0.63
N ARG A 6 3.29 14.92 -0.17
CA ARG A 6 2.96 13.52 0.10
C ARG A 6 2.78 12.74 -1.20
N PRO A 7 3.82 12.02 -1.66
CA PRO A 7 3.72 11.17 -2.83
C PRO A 7 2.52 10.22 -2.72
N THR A 8 1.64 10.28 -3.73
CA THR A 8 0.38 9.55 -3.74
C THR A 8 0.14 8.86 -5.07
N THR A 9 -0.10 7.56 -4.98
CA THR A 9 -0.47 6.71 -6.11
C THR A 9 -1.97 6.46 -6.08
N ALA A 10 -2.66 6.73 -7.18
CA ALA A 10 -4.08 6.43 -7.35
C ALA A 10 -4.25 5.55 -8.59
N VAL A 11 -4.70 4.30 -8.42
CA VAL A 11 -4.85 3.32 -9.51
C VAL A 11 -6.26 2.77 -9.55
N SER A 12 -6.77 2.53 -10.77
CA SER A 12 -8.07 1.86 -10.96
C SER A 12 -8.02 0.45 -10.37
N GLY A 13 -9.02 0.10 -9.54
CA GLY A 13 -9.14 -1.22 -8.92
C GLY A 13 -10.14 -2.15 -9.63
N GLY A 14 -10.59 -1.77 -10.83
CA GLY A 14 -11.71 -2.39 -11.55
C GLY A 14 -12.98 -1.53 -11.50
N PRO A 15 -14.09 -1.99 -12.10
CA PRO A 15 -15.35 -1.26 -12.11
C PRO A 15 -15.81 -0.88 -10.69
N GLY A 16 -16.07 0.41 -10.46
CA GLY A 16 -16.52 0.93 -9.16
C GLY A 16 -15.46 0.96 -8.06
N ARG A 17 -14.20 0.56 -8.33
CA ARG A 17 -13.16 0.42 -7.32
C ARG A 17 -11.94 1.26 -7.63
N ARG A 18 -11.34 1.83 -6.59
CA ARG A 18 -10.13 2.64 -6.67
C ARG A 18 -9.19 2.25 -5.53
N ARG A 19 -7.89 2.16 -5.81
CA ARG A 19 -6.86 2.00 -4.78
C ARG A 19 -6.03 3.26 -4.69
N PHE A 20 -5.82 3.71 -3.46
CA PHE A 20 -4.92 4.79 -3.13
C PHE A 20 -3.78 4.25 -2.27
N GLU A 21 -2.58 4.77 -2.50
CA GLU A 21 -1.42 4.55 -1.64
C GLU A 21 -0.83 5.92 -1.32
N PHE A 22 -0.71 6.21 -0.03
CA PHE A 22 -0.17 7.45 0.49
C PHE A 22 1.15 7.15 1.17
N MET A 23 2.20 7.92 0.86
CA MET A 23 3.44 7.84 1.62
C MET A 23 3.18 8.27 3.07
N ARG A 24 3.65 7.44 4.01
CA ARG A 24 3.73 7.82 5.43
C ARG A 24 4.76 8.93 5.60
N MET A 25 4.40 9.98 6.35
CA MET A 25 5.31 11.05 6.74
C MET A 25 6.09 10.69 8.03
N PRO A 26 7.27 11.28 8.26
CA PRO A 26 8.11 10.97 9.43
C PRO A 26 7.40 11.07 10.79
N GLU A 27 6.54 12.07 10.94
CA GLU A 27 5.81 12.46 12.14
C GLU A 27 4.56 11.61 12.43
N GLU A 28 4.07 10.86 11.45
CA GLU A 28 2.86 10.05 11.59
C GLU A 28 3.15 8.73 12.29
N SER A 29 2.29 8.32 13.22
CA SER A 29 2.43 7.01 13.88
C SER A 29 1.72 5.90 13.09
N LEU A 30 2.19 4.66 13.20
CA LEU A 30 1.48 3.52 12.58
C LEU A 30 0.08 3.32 13.18
N ALA A 31 -0.07 3.60 14.47
CA ALA A 31 -1.35 3.48 15.17
C ALA A 31 -2.37 4.47 14.61
N GLU A 32 -1.98 5.73 14.42
CA GLU A 32 -2.82 6.77 13.81
C GLU A 32 -3.17 6.41 12.36
N LEU A 33 -2.18 6.03 11.54
CA LEU A 33 -2.40 5.70 10.13
C LEU A 33 -3.31 4.49 9.91
N SER A 34 -3.41 3.60 10.90
CA SER A 34 -4.25 2.40 10.81
C SER A 34 -5.73 2.66 11.14
N THR A 35 -6.11 3.93 11.37
CA THR A 35 -7.48 4.32 11.70
C THR A 35 -8.32 4.63 10.44
N PRO A 36 -9.63 4.31 10.45
CA PRO A 36 -10.55 4.76 9.40
C PRO A 36 -10.57 6.28 9.25
N GLU A 37 -10.48 7.02 10.34
CA GLU A 37 -10.50 8.49 10.36
C GLU A 37 -9.35 9.07 9.54
N THR A 38 -8.15 8.51 9.69
CA THR A 38 -7.01 8.92 8.86
C THR A 38 -7.19 8.53 7.41
N SER A 39 -7.77 7.36 7.13
CA SER A 39 -8.06 6.94 5.75
C SER A 39 -8.99 7.95 5.06
N TRP A 40 -10.05 8.40 5.74
CA TRP A 40 -10.97 9.40 5.20
C TRP A 40 -10.34 10.79 5.06
N ARG A 41 -9.55 11.23 6.04
CA ARG A 41 -8.80 12.50 5.96
C ARG A 41 -7.88 12.55 4.73
N LEU A 42 -7.23 11.44 4.38
CA LEU A 42 -6.35 11.37 3.21
C LEU A 42 -7.11 11.29 1.88
N LEU A 43 -8.35 10.80 1.92
CA LEU A 43 -9.24 10.68 0.76
C LEU A 43 -10.06 11.95 0.50
N GLU A 44 -10.26 12.80 1.51
CA GLU A 44 -11.04 14.04 1.42
C GLU A 44 -10.58 14.97 0.27
N PRO A 45 -9.28 15.22 0.03
CA PRO A 45 -8.83 16.04 -1.11
C PRO A 45 -9.21 15.48 -2.49
N TRP A 46 -9.63 14.22 -2.56
CA TRP A 46 -10.09 13.54 -3.76
C TRP A 46 -11.62 13.54 -3.90
N GLY A 47 -12.33 14.23 -3.00
CA GLY A 47 -13.79 14.29 -2.98
C GLY A 47 -14.46 12.99 -2.55
N LEU A 48 -13.73 12.12 -1.85
CA LEU A 48 -14.20 10.81 -1.40
C LEU A 48 -14.49 10.87 0.11
N THR A 49 -15.71 10.47 0.47
CA THR A 49 -16.23 10.55 1.84
C THR A 49 -17.02 9.29 2.18
N PRO A 50 -17.28 9.01 3.47
CA PRO A 50 -18.12 7.88 3.89
C PRO A 50 -19.52 7.88 3.28
N GLU A 51 -20.05 9.05 2.88
CA GLU A 51 -21.39 9.20 2.30
C GLU A 51 -21.41 8.87 0.80
N THR A 52 -20.26 8.97 0.13
CA THR A 52 -20.14 8.83 -1.32
C THR A 52 -19.51 7.50 -1.75
N CYS A 53 -18.82 6.83 -0.84
CA CYS A 53 -18.11 5.59 -1.13
C CYS A 53 -17.88 4.74 0.12
N VAL A 54 -17.54 3.47 -0.10
CA VAL A 54 -17.29 2.48 0.97
C VAL A 54 -15.79 2.21 1.05
N LEU A 55 -15.21 2.34 2.23
CA LEU A 55 -13.82 1.92 2.48
C LEU A 55 -13.77 0.40 2.59
N GLU A 56 -13.46 -0.28 1.49
CA GLU A 56 -13.39 -1.75 1.46
C GLU A 56 -12.23 -2.30 2.32
N ARG A 57 -11.06 -1.66 2.27
CA ARG A 57 -9.87 -2.08 2.99
C ARG A 57 -8.91 -0.91 3.18
N SER A 58 -8.31 -0.83 4.37
CA SER A 58 -7.15 0.01 4.67
C SER A 58 -6.04 -0.85 5.29
N ALA A 59 -4.80 -0.55 4.95
CA ALA A 59 -3.63 -1.25 5.49
C ALA A 59 -2.40 -0.35 5.43
N VAL A 60 -1.62 -0.36 6.51
CA VAL A 60 -0.29 0.26 6.55
C VAL A 60 0.74 -0.84 6.34
N TYR A 61 1.67 -0.62 5.41
CA TYR A 61 2.67 -1.61 5.07
C TYR A 61 3.97 -0.93 4.62
N THR A 62 5.07 -1.65 4.78
CA THR A 62 6.41 -1.18 4.44
C THR A 62 6.85 -1.83 3.13
N PHE A 63 7.28 -1.02 2.17
CA PHE A 63 7.93 -1.55 0.97
C PHE A 63 9.31 -2.09 1.33
N ALA A 64 9.62 -3.28 0.83
CA ALA A 64 10.96 -3.85 0.88
C ALA A 64 11.40 -4.23 -0.54
N ALA A 65 12.69 -4.05 -0.83
CA ALA A 65 13.35 -4.54 -2.02
C ALA A 65 14.45 -5.49 -1.58
N ARG A 66 14.13 -6.78 -1.49
CA ARG A 66 15.02 -7.82 -0.91
C ARG A 66 14.79 -9.14 -1.63
N TRP A 67 15.81 -9.98 -1.68
CA TRP A 67 15.70 -11.37 -2.13
C TRP A 67 16.60 -12.27 -1.30
N ALA A 68 16.26 -13.55 -1.24
CA ALA A 68 17.09 -14.57 -0.61
C ALA A 68 18.22 -14.98 -1.55
N ASP A 69 19.43 -15.17 -1.02
CA ASP A 69 20.58 -15.65 -1.80
C ASP A 69 20.47 -17.15 -2.15
N ARG A 70 19.75 -17.93 -1.34
CA ARG A 70 19.54 -19.37 -1.54
C ARG A 70 18.06 -19.70 -1.43
N TRP A 71 17.52 -20.23 -2.53
CA TRP A 71 16.09 -20.55 -2.63
C TRP A 71 15.77 -22.02 -2.36
N ARG A 72 16.78 -22.89 -2.31
CA ARG A 72 16.62 -24.33 -2.07
C ARG A 72 17.67 -24.85 -1.09
N SER A 73 17.24 -25.69 -0.17
CA SER A 73 18.10 -26.49 0.71
C SER A 73 17.58 -27.92 0.79
N GLY A 74 18.28 -28.87 0.16
CA GLY A 74 17.86 -30.27 0.11
C GLY A 74 16.50 -30.45 -0.58
N ARG A 75 15.48 -30.81 0.20
CA ARG A 75 14.08 -30.97 -0.24
C ARG A 75 13.18 -29.79 0.12
N LEU A 76 13.73 -28.74 0.75
CA LEU A 76 13.02 -27.50 1.07
C LEU A 76 13.28 -26.45 -0.01
N LEU A 77 12.22 -25.76 -0.45
CA LEU A 77 12.28 -24.66 -1.41
C LEU A 77 11.41 -23.50 -0.91
N ILE A 78 11.87 -22.27 -1.14
CA ILE A 78 11.11 -21.03 -0.95
C ILE A 78 10.80 -20.39 -2.30
N ALA A 79 9.64 -19.75 -2.42
CA ALA A 79 9.17 -19.07 -3.62
C ALA A 79 8.21 -17.93 -3.25
N GLY A 80 7.93 -17.01 -4.20
CA GLY A 80 7.10 -15.82 -3.99
C GLY A 80 7.69 -14.88 -2.94
N ASP A 81 6.82 -14.26 -2.13
CA ASP A 81 7.20 -13.32 -1.06
C ASP A 81 8.20 -13.88 -0.03
N ALA A 82 8.25 -15.21 0.13
CA ALA A 82 9.24 -15.85 1.00
C ALA A 82 10.66 -15.78 0.42
N ALA A 83 10.80 -15.66 -0.90
CA ALA A 83 12.06 -15.62 -1.61
C ALA A 83 12.44 -14.23 -2.11
N HIS A 84 11.47 -13.35 -2.38
CA HIS A 84 11.71 -11.98 -2.83
C HIS A 84 10.59 -11.02 -2.43
N GLN A 85 10.95 -9.76 -2.17
CA GLN A 85 10.02 -8.66 -1.97
C GLN A 85 10.41 -7.52 -2.89
N MET A 86 9.41 -6.83 -3.43
CA MET A 86 9.64 -5.68 -4.30
C MET A 86 8.61 -4.56 -4.05
N PRO A 87 8.95 -3.31 -4.41
CA PRO A 87 7.98 -2.23 -4.38
C PRO A 87 6.76 -2.57 -5.27
N PRO A 88 5.52 -2.33 -4.83
CA PRO A 88 4.32 -2.84 -5.49
C PRO A 88 3.94 -2.08 -6.77
N PHE A 89 4.76 -1.10 -7.17
CA PHE A 89 4.44 -0.16 -8.24
C PHE A 89 4.19 -0.82 -9.60
N ALA A 90 4.69 -2.05 -9.83
CA ALA A 90 4.52 -2.78 -11.08
C ALA A 90 3.69 -4.08 -10.96
N GLY A 91 3.13 -4.37 -9.79
CA GLY A 91 2.34 -5.60 -9.58
C GLY A 91 3.13 -6.90 -9.84
N GLN A 92 4.43 -6.88 -9.57
CA GLN A 92 5.38 -7.94 -9.92
C GLN A 92 5.67 -8.93 -8.77
N GLY A 93 4.94 -8.81 -7.64
CA GLY A 93 5.09 -9.67 -6.46
C GLY A 93 4.91 -11.15 -6.76
#